data_AF-A0AAD6ST48-F1
#
_entry.id   AF-A0AAD6ST48-F1
#
_cell.length_a   1.000
_cell.length_b   1.000
_cell.length_c   1.000
_cell.angle_alpha   90.00
_cell.angle_beta   90.00
_cell.angle_gamma   90.00
#
_symmetry.space_group_name_H-M   'P 1'
#
loop_
_entity.id
_entity.type
_entity.pdbx_description
1 polymer ?
#
loop_
_entity_poly.entity_id
_entity_poly.type
_entity_poly.pdbx_seq_one_letter_code
_entity_poly.pdbx_strand_id
1 'polypeptide(L)'
;MQTKAAAAASPNKPKVFYNTPAHFLWIGDHTRQLTGAHVEYFRGIRNPIGIKVGPSMATDELVRLLDIVNPLKEAGRVTLITQYGVSKIDDHLASHISAVQKSAHPVIWICDPMHGK
;
A
#
# COMPACT_ATOMS: atom_id res chain seq x y z
N MET A 1 -6.55 -14.52 -54.18
CA MET A 1 -5.60 -13.51 -53.69
C MET A 1 -6.25 -12.83 -52.48
N GLN A 2 -6.01 -13.33 -51.26
CA GLN A 2 -6.55 -12.76 -50.03
C GLN A 2 -5.50 -11.85 -49.40
N THR A 3 -5.78 -10.56 -49.35
CA THR A 3 -4.96 -9.57 -48.66
C THR A 3 -5.11 -9.76 -47.15
N LYS A 4 -4.03 -10.17 -46.49
CA LYS A 4 -3.95 -10.26 -45.04
C LYS A 4 -3.99 -8.83 -44.48
N ALA A 5 -5.06 -8.46 -43.79
CA ALA A 5 -5.10 -7.20 -43.05
C ALA A 5 -4.00 -7.23 -41.97
N ALA A 6 -3.14 -6.21 -41.95
CA ALA A 6 -2.14 -6.06 -40.91
C ALA A 6 -2.85 -5.83 -39.57
N ALA A 7 -2.54 -6.67 -38.57
CA ALA A 7 -3.03 -6.48 -37.22
C ALA A 7 -2.53 -5.12 -36.70
N ALA A 8 -3.47 -4.24 -36.33
CA ALA A 8 -3.14 -2.98 -35.69
C ALA A 8 -2.32 -3.26 -34.42
N ALA A 9 -1.15 -2.62 -34.31
CA ALA A 9 -0.30 -2.72 -33.13
C ALA A 9 -1.12 -2.37 -31.88
N SER A 10 -1.16 -3.29 -30.92
CA SER A 10 -1.85 -3.06 -29.64
C SER A 10 -1.26 -1.81 -28.95
N PRO A 11 -2.10 -0.96 -28.33
CA PRO A 11 -1.60 0.22 -27.62
C PRO A 11 -0.55 -0.21 -26.60
N ASN A 12 0.58 0.51 -26.62
CA ASN A 12 1.78 0.20 -25.86
C ASN A 12 1.43 0.05 -24.37
N LYS A 13 1.44 -1.20 -23.85
CA LYS A 13 1.13 -1.43 -22.43
C LYS A 13 2.17 -0.70 -21.59
N PRO A 14 1.77 0.07 -20.55
CA PRO A 14 2.72 0.75 -19.69
C PRO A 14 3.67 -0.27 -19.07
N LYS A 15 4.97 0.05 -19.12
CA LYS A 15 6.01 -0.79 -18.53
C LYS A 15 5.81 -0.80 -17.01
N VAL A 16 5.64 -2.00 -16.46
CA VAL A 16 5.50 -2.23 -15.02
C VAL A 16 6.68 -3.02 -14.49
N PHE A 17 7.05 -2.75 -13.23
CA PHE A 17 8.13 -3.45 -12.55
C PHE A 17 7.57 -4.30 -11.41
N TYR A 18 8.20 -5.45 -11.16
CA TYR A 18 7.91 -6.31 -10.03
C TYR A 18 9.21 -6.60 -9.29
N ASN A 19 9.12 -6.68 -7.97
CA ASN A 19 10.11 -7.37 -7.15
C ASN A 19 9.84 -8.87 -7.32
N THR A 20 10.78 -9.59 -7.94
CA THR A 20 10.66 -11.02 -8.26
C THR A 20 11.09 -11.99 -7.15
N PRO A 21 11.85 -11.57 -6.11
CA PRO A 21 12.09 -12.42 -4.94
C PRO A 21 10.85 -12.79 -4.11
N ALA A 22 9.79 -11.98 -4.09
CA ALA A 22 8.61 -12.25 -3.26
C ALA A 22 7.30 -11.79 -3.92
N HIS A 23 6.20 -12.48 -3.61
CA HIS A 23 4.87 -12.10 -4.10
C HIS A 23 4.32 -10.87 -3.37
N PHE A 24 4.47 -10.84 -2.04
CA PHE A 24 3.96 -9.81 -1.14
C PHE A 24 5.10 -9.28 -0.27
N LEU A 25 5.22 -7.96 -0.18
CA LEU A 25 6.28 -7.26 0.54
C LEU A 25 5.64 -6.24 1.48
N TRP A 26 6.33 -5.79 2.52
CA TRP A 26 5.78 -4.75 3.39
C TRP A 26 6.82 -3.67 3.75
N ILE A 27 6.31 -2.47 4.03
CA ILE A 27 7.06 -1.36 4.62
C ILE A 27 6.93 -1.47 6.14
N GLY A 28 8.06 -1.42 6.85
CA GLY A 28 8.10 -1.48 8.31
C GLY A 28 7.84 -0.12 8.97
N ASP A 29 7.53 -0.12 10.27
CA ASP A 29 7.20 1.11 11.01
C ASP A 29 8.38 2.10 11.07
N HIS A 30 9.61 1.61 11.02
CA HIS A 30 10.82 2.45 11.04
C HIS A 30 11.31 2.86 9.64
N THR A 31 10.67 2.42 8.56
CA THR A 31 11.10 2.67 7.17
C THR A 31 10.02 3.32 6.31
N ARG A 32 8.95 3.83 6.92
CA ARG A 32 7.77 4.41 6.26
C ARG A 32 7.83 5.91 5.99
N GLN A 33 9.02 6.51 6.01
CA GLN A 33 9.18 7.95 5.79
C GLN A 33 8.68 8.32 4.38
N LEU A 34 7.80 9.31 4.27
CA LEU A 34 7.11 9.66 3.01
C LEU A 34 8.07 9.96 1.83
N THR A 35 9.24 10.53 2.11
CA THR A 35 10.29 10.85 1.13
C THR A 35 11.46 9.85 1.16
N GLY A 36 11.33 8.76 1.91
CA GLY A 36 12.36 7.75 2.10
C GLY A 36 12.43 6.72 0.97
N ALA A 37 13.58 6.05 0.87
CA ALA A 37 13.88 5.10 -0.20
C ALA A 37 12.92 3.90 -0.27
N HIS A 38 12.38 3.43 0.86
CA HIS A 38 11.42 2.32 0.87
C HIS A 38 10.09 2.74 0.24
N VAL A 39 9.55 3.90 0.60
CA VAL A 39 8.30 4.41 0.00
C VAL A 39 8.50 4.66 -1.51
N GLU A 40 9.65 5.24 -1.90
CA GLU A 40 10.03 5.42 -3.30
C GLU A 40 10.09 4.09 -4.08
N TYR A 41 10.71 3.06 -3.49
CA TYR A 41 10.78 1.74 -4.09
C TYR A 41 9.38 1.12 -4.26
N PHE A 42 8.55 1.18 -3.21
CA PHE A 42 7.23 0.55 -3.19
C PHE A 42 6.22 1.20 -4.14
N ARG A 43 6.31 2.52 -4.38
CA ARG A 43 5.47 3.18 -5.40
C ARG A 43 5.85 2.81 -6.84
N GLY A 44 7.04 2.27 -7.07
CA GLY A 44 7.55 1.87 -8.38
C GLY A 44 7.25 0.42 -8.80
N ILE A 45 6.91 -0.47 -7.85
CA ILE A 45 6.64 -1.89 -8.12
C ILE A 45 5.14 -2.20 -8.17
N ARG A 46 4.73 -3.30 -8.82
CA ARG A 46 3.33 -3.72 -8.97
C ARG A 46 2.88 -4.87 -8.07
N ASN A 47 3.78 -5.44 -7.27
CA ASN A 47 3.44 -6.39 -6.21
C ASN A 47 2.38 -5.80 -5.26
N PRO A 48 1.43 -6.58 -4.72
CA PRO A 48 0.65 -6.14 -3.56
C PRO A 48 1.58 -5.87 -2.37
N ILE A 49 1.27 -4.84 -1.59
CA ILE A 49 2.15 -4.36 -0.53
C ILE A 49 1.44 -4.28 0.82
N GLY A 50 2.20 -4.53 1.89
CA GLY A 50 1.82 -4.29 3.27
C GLY A 50 2.43 -2.99 3.80
N ILE A 51 1.79 -2.38 4.79
CA ILE A 51 2.34 -1.25 5.55
C ILE A 51 2.08 -1.50 7.03
N LYS A 52 3.14 -1.50 7.84
CA LYS A 52 3.00 -1.54 9.30
C LYS A 52 2.43 -0.22 9.80
N VAL A 53 1.39 -0.30 10.62
CA VAL A 53 0.72 0.84 11.25
C VAL A 53 0.81 0.66 12.77
N GLY A 54 1.68 1.45 13.41
CA GLY A 54 1.85 1.47 14.86
C GLY A 54 1.19 2.69 15.53
N PRO A 55 1.30 2.79 16.86
CA PRO A 55 0.73 3.91 17.63
C PRO A 55 1.41 5.26 17.34
N SER A 56 2.61 5.25 16.76
CA SER A 56 3.37 6.44 16.34
C SER A 56 2.88 7.04 15.01
N MET A 57 2.00 6.35 14.28
CA MET A 57 1.53 6.81 12.97
C MET A 57 0.40 7.83 13.13
N ALA A 58 0.57 9.02 12.56
CA ALA A 58 -0.51 10.00 12.49
C ALA A 58 -1.51 9.65 11.36
N THR A 59 -2.77 10.03 11.53
CA THR A 59 -3.83 9.73 10.55
C THR A 59 -3.61 10.42 9.20
N ASP A 60 -3.12 11.66 9.21
CA ASP A 60 -2.80 12.42 8.00
C ASP A 60 -1.57 11.84 7.29
N GLU A 61 -0.56 11.43 8.05
CA GLU A 61 0.61 10.73 7.53
C GLU A 61 0.20 9.43 6.83
N LEU A 62 -0.67 8.62 7.43
CA LEU A 62 -1.20 7.39 6.84
C LEU A 62 -1.89 7.66 5.50
N VAL A 63 -2.77 8.67 5.44
CA VAL A 63 -3.48 9.03 4.21
C VAL A 63 -2.50 9.49 3.13
N ARG A 64 -1.53 10.35 3.47
CA ARG A 64 -0.50 10.80 2.52
C ARG A 64 0.36 9.65 2.00
N LEU A 65 0.68 8.68 2.85
CA LEU A 65 1.40 7.49 2.42
C LEU A 65 0.58 6.66 1.42
N LEU A 66 -0.72 6.49 1.67
CA LEU A 66 -1.63 5.80 0.75
C LEU A 66 -1.75 6.52 -0.59
N ASP A 67 -1.80 7.85 -0.60
CA ASP A 67 -1.80 8.66 -1.83
C ASP A 67 -0.54 8.42 -2.68
N ILE A 68 0.60 8.15 -2.04
CA ILE A 68 1.87 7.88 -2.74
C ILE A 68 1.90 6.46 -3.33
N VAL A 69 1.49 5.45 -2.58
CA VAL A 69 1.69 4.04 -2.96
C VAL A 69 0.49 3.38 -3.63
N ASN A 70 -0.70 3.99 -3.51
CA ASN A 70 -1.93 3.57 -4.19
C ASN A 70 -2.72 4.78 -4.75
N PRO A 71 -2.09 5.63 -5.60
CA PRO A 71 -2.73 6.85 -6.10
C PRO A 71 -4.01 6.58 -6.90
N LEU A 72 -4.10 5.40 -7.52
CA LEU A 72 -5.26 4.98 -8.33
C LEU A 72 -6.34 4.27 -7.50
N LYS A 73 -6.18 4.17 -6.18
CA LYS A 73 -7.14 3.52 -5.27
C LYS A 73 -7.54 2.13 -5.75
N GLU A 74 -6.55 1.33 -6.14
CA GLU A 74 -6.75 -0.04 -6.59
C GLU A 74 -7.06 -0.95 -5.39
N ALA A 75 -8.16 -1.70 -5.46
CA ALA A 75 -8.55 -2.64 -4.41
C ALA A 75 -7.52 -3.78 -4.28
N GLY A 76 -7.15 -4.11 -3.04
CA GLY A 76 -6.17 -5.17 -2.75
C GLY A 76 -4.70 -4.80 -3.03
N ARG A 77 -4.44 -3.56 -3.46
CA ARG A 77 -3.07 -3.04 -3.66
C ARG A 77 -2.32 -2.90 -2.33
N VAL A 78 -3.00 -2.40 -1.29
CA VAL A 78 -2.42 -2.12 0.02
C VAL A 78 -3.14 -2.89 1.12
N THR A 79 -2.33 -3.53 1.97
CA THR A 79 -2.77 -4.12 3.23
C THR A 79 -2.16 -3.32 4.39
N LEU A 80 -3.01 -2.75 5.25
CA LEU A 80 -2.57 -2.13 6.51
C LEU A 80 -2.45 -3.20 7.58
N ILE A 81 -1.26 -3.30 8.16
CA ILE A 81 -0.89 -4.30 9.16
C ILE A 81 -0.76 -3.57 10.51
N THR A 82 -1.81 -3.62 11.33
CA THR A 82 -1.91 -2.85 12.57
C THR A 82 -1.18 -3.54 13.72
N GLN A 83 -0.33 -2.81 14.44
CA GLN A 83 0.51 -3.31 15.54
C GLN A 83 0.53 -2.33 16.73
N TYR A 84 -0.64 -2.04 17.31
CA TYR A 84 -0.75 -1.03 18.38
C TYR A 84 -0.27 -1.50 19.75
N GLY A 85 -0.44 -2.79 20.04
CA GLY A 85 -0.32 -3.34 21.39
C GLY A 85 -1.67 -3.30 22.11
N VAL A 86 -1.90 -4.25 23.02
CA VAL A 86 -3.19 -4.43 23.70
C VAL A 86 -3.61 -3.20 24.50
N SER A 87 -2.65 -2.45 25.05
CA SER A 87 -2.90 -1.29 25.90
C SER A 87 -3.29 -0.02 25.15
N LYS A 88 -3.09 0.03 23.83
CA LYS A 88 -3.23 1.25 23.01
C LYS A 88 -4.15 1.10 21.81
N ILE A 89 -4.60 -0.11 21.51
CA ILE A 89 -5.41 -0.37 20.31
C ILE A 89 -6.71 0.46 20.30
N ASP A 90 -7.36 0.58 21.45
CA ASP A 90 -8.63 1.32 21.60
C ASP A 90 -8.45 2.82 21.34
N ASP A 91 -7.28 3.37 21.64
CA ASP A 91 -6.98 4.80 21.44
C ASP A 91 -6.69 5.16 19.97
N HIS A 92 -6.23 4.19 19.16
CA HIS A 92 -5.68 4.46 17.84
C HIS A 92 -6.50 3.90 16.68
N LEU A 93 -6.90 2.62 16.74
CA LEU A 93 -7.40 1.88 15.58
C LEU A 93 -8.62 2.56 14.93
N ALA A 94 -9.58 2.99 15.75
CA ALA A 94 -10.80 3.64 15.26
C ALA A 94 -10.50 4.92 14.46
N SER A 95 -9.53 5.72 14.92
CA SER A 95 -9.14 6.96 14.25
C SER A 95 -8.47 6.70 12.89
N HIS A 96 -7.61 5.68 12.81
CA HIS A 96 -6.97 5.26 11.56
C HIS A 96 -7.98 4.70 10.56
N ILE A 97 -8.91 3.85 11.00
CA ILE A 97 -9.99 3.33 10.15
C ILE A 97 -10.82 4.50 9.59
N SER A 98 -11.23 5.45 10.44
CA SER A 98 -12.03 6.59 10.01
C SER A 98 -11.31 7.44 8.96
N ALA A 99 -10.02 7.72 9.16
CA ALA A 99 -9.20 8.48 8.22
C ALA A 99 -9.06 7.78 6.85
N VAL A 100 -8.83 6.46 6.85
CA VAL A 100 -8.72 5.67 5.62
C VAL A 100 -10.06 5.58 4.89
N GLN A 101 -11.17 5.40 5.61
CA GLN A 101 -12.51 5.41 5.02
C GLN A 101 -12.83 6.77 4.36
N LYS A 102 -12.52 7.89 5.04
CA LYS A 102 -12.71 9.24 4.50
C LYS A 102 -11.87 9.52 3.26
N SER A 103 -10.67 8.94 3.17
CA SER A 103 -9.82 9.06 1.98
C SER A 103 -10.23 8.13 0.83
N ALA A 104 -11.19 7.21 1.07
CA ALA A 104 -11.70 6.25 0.10
C ALA A 104 -10.63 5.30 -0.48
N HIS A 105 -9.54 5.07 0.23
CA HIS A 105 -8.53 4.08 -0.15
C HIS A 105 -9.02 2.66 0.18
N PRO A 106 -9.15 1.74 -0.81
CA PRO A 106 -9.69 0.41 -0.59
C PRO A 106 -8.60 -0.56 -0.09
N VAL A 107 -8.22 -0.39 1.17
CA VAL A 107 -7.20 -1.20 1.84
C VAL A 107 -7.78 -2.50 2.42
N ILE A 108 -6.92 -3.48 2.61
CA ILE A 108 -7.19 -4.65 3.46
C ILE A 108 -6.62 -4.37 4.86
N TRP A 109 -7.33 -4.76 5.92
CA TRP A 109 -6.85 -4.64 7.30
C TRP A 109 -6.43 -6.00 7.84
N ILE A 110 -5.23 -6.08 8.43
CA ILE A 110 -4.73 -7.26 9.13
C ILE A 110 -4.17 -6.84 10.50
N CYS A 111 -4.45 -7.63 11.54
CA CYS A 111 -3.88 -7.43 12.86
C CYS A 111 -2.55 -8.17 13.01
N ASP A 112 -1.52 -7.48 13.47
CA ASP A 112 -0.29 -8.05 14.02
C ASP A 112 -0.28 -7.86 15.55
N PRO A 113 -0.68 -8.88 16.31
CA PRO A 113 -0.76 -8.80 17.77
C PRO A 113 0.60 -9.00 18.46
N MET A 114 1.69 -9.18 17.71
CA MET A 114 2.99 -9.61 18.27
C MET A 114 3.98 -8.46 18.47
N HIS A 115 3.98 -7.48 17.57
CA HIS A 115 5.01 -6.43 17.54
C HIS A 115 4.62 -5.14 18.29
N GLY A 116 3.34 -5.00 18.63
CA GLY A 116 2.83 -3.87 19.42
C GLY A 116 3.22 -3.99 20.89
N LYS A 117 3.43 -2.84 21.54
CA LYS A 117 3.68 -2.72 22.99
C LYS A 117 2.54 -1.95 23.64
#